data_AF-A0A4V2TS57-F1
#
_entry.id   AF-A0A4V2TS57-F1
#
_cell.length_a   1.000
_cell.length_b   1.000
_cell.length_c   1.000
_cell.angle_alpha   90.00
_cell.angle_beta   90.00
_cell.angle_gamma   90.00
#
_symmetry.space_group_name_H-M   'P 1'
#
loop_
_entity.id
_entity.type
_entity.pdbx_description
1 polymer ?
#
loop_
_entity_poly.entity_id
_entity_poly.type
_entity_poly.pdbx_seq_one_letter_code
_entity_poly.pdbx_strand_id
1 'polypeptide(L)'
;MIPELWGDACTALADTVGSSTASIFTVDTIGKHRYVTTPNIADAFAGFIESEHRFNNLRPIRAMERYPFSFARTTDILSPEEYANDAINRDFIHPHGMEWEAGYAFQEPTGHIVVITLMRAFGLDHFSPEQLQHLNLLKPDISRAAYMASRLAFREARSMTETLSMIGLPAVVIGDAGQALAMNPELEALSPRIRTAAGNRLVLESVGARVLLDEAIARYRAQAEPTVQSVPMLGDDGVPPLILHLLPIRRAARDIFSRAMAVLAVTEVGQVGPPDMRVLCGLFDLTPAEARVARGIAMAHTPEMVAASLGVSVETARSHLKRIMHKTGTTRQAELVLLLSGLNAPGSGPGGF
;
A
#
# COMPACT_ATOMS: atom_id res chain seq x y z
N MET A 1 0.90 0.42 17.09
CA MET A 1 2.34 0.65 16.91
C MET A 1 2.53 1.43 15.63
N ILE A 2 3.45 2.39 15.65
CA ILE A 2 3.73 3.26 14.51
C ILE A 2 4.71 2.51 13.58
N PRO A 3 4.47 2.47 12.25
CA PRO A 3 5.31 1.75 11.28
C PRO A 3 6.82 2.04 11.37
N GLU A 4 7.15 3.26 11.79
CA GLU A 4 8.54 3.75 11.93
C GLU A 4 9.34 3.02 13.01
N LEU A 5 8.68 2.35 13.97
CA LEU A 5 9.34 1.69 15.10
C LEU A 5 9.81 0.26 14.80
N TRP A 6 9.47 -0.31 13.64
CA TRP A 6 9.83 -1.70 13.35
C TRP A 6 11.34 -1.89 13.12
N GLY A 7 12.04 -0.88 12.60
CA GLY A 7 13.50 -0.92 12.47
C GLY A 7 14.20 -0.94 13.84
N ASP A 8 13.72 -0.11 14.76
CA ASP A 8 14.18 -0.08 16.14
C ASP A 8 13.85 -1.40 16.86
N ALA A 9 12.67 -1.96 16.61
CA ALA A 9 12.29 -3.26 17.15
C ALA A 9 13.19 -4.40 16.65
N CYS A 10 13.58 -4.40 15.36
CA CYS A 10 14.58 -5.33 14.84
C CYS A 10 15.93 -5.15 15.55
N THR A 11 16.39 -3.92 15.71
CA THR A 11 17.67 -3.64 16.40
C THR A 11 17.64 -4.15 17.84
N ALA A 12 16.58 -3.83 18.60
CA ALA A 12 16.40 -4.30 19.97
C ALA A 12 16.30 -5.83 20.08
N LEU A 13 15.63 -6.48 19.11
CA LEU A 13 15.53 -7.94 19.07
C LEU A 13 16.91 -8.57 18.81
N ALA A 14 17.71 -7.99 17.93
CA ALA A 14 19.07 -8.48 17.65
C ALA A 14 19.96 -8.40 18.89
N ASP A 15 19.93 -7.24 19.57
CA ASP A 15 20.71 -6.98 20.78
C ASP A 15 20.35 -7.96 21.91
N THR A 16 19.07 -8.30 22.06
CA THR A 16 18.57 -9.17 23.14
C THR A 16 19.20 -10.56 23.12
N VAL A 17 19.57 -11.08 21.94
CA VAL A 17 20.11 -12.44 21.79
C VAL A 17 21.51 -12.47 21.18
N GLY A 18 22.16 -11.31 21.10
CA GLY A 18 23.48 -11.17 20.49
C GLY A 18 23.51 -11.71 19.06
N SER A 19 22.47 -11.41 18.27
CA SER A 19 22.53 -11.65 16.83
C SER A 19 23.15 -10.44 16.13
N SER A 20 23.78 -10.68 14.98
CA SER A 20 24.33 -9.59 14.16
C SER A 20 23.23 -8.84 13.41
N THR A 21 22.08 -9.49 13.22
CA THR A 21 20.98 -9.02 12.40
C THR A 21 19.67 -9.52 12.98
N ALA A 22 18.61 -8.71 12.86
CA ALA A 22 17.23 -9.19 12.94
C ALA A 22 16.40 -8.56 11.84
N SER A 23 15.44 -9.33 11.33
CA SER A 23 14.59 -8.93 10.21
C SER A 23 13.19 -9.47 10.38
N ILE A 24 12.21 -8.71 9.90
CA ILE A 24 10.82 -9.15 9.79
C ILE A 24 10.44 -9.06 8.32
N PHE A 25 9.95 -10.17 7.77
CA PHE A 25 9.41 -10.26 6.44
C PHE A 25 7.90 -10.50 6.50
N THR A 26 7.19 -9.95 5.52
CA THR A 26 5.84 -10.36 5.18
C THR A 26 5.84 -10.88 3.75
N VAL A 27 5.29 -12.07 3.54
CA VAL A 27 5.15 -12.71 2.23
C VAL A 27 3.68 -12.85 1.92
N ASP A 28 3.27 -12.32 0.77
CA ASP A 28 1.89 -12.43 0.33
C ASP A 28 1.59 -13.73 -0.44
N THR A 29 0.31 -13.91 -0.79
CA THR A 29 -0.18 -15.09 -1.52
C THR A 29 0.35 -15.21 -2.95
N ILE A 30 1.02 -14.18 -3.49
CA ILE A 30 1.67 -14.21 -4.80
C ILE A 30 3.21 -14.20 -4.69
N GLY A 31 3.76 -14.39 -3.48
CA GLY A 31 5.19 -14.45 -3.20
C GLY A 31 5.92 -13.10 -3.16
N LYS A 32 5.19 -11.98 -3.10
CA LYS A 32 5.79 -10.66 -2.92
C LYS A 32 6.25 -10.50 -1.47
N HIS A 33 7.51 -10.12 -1.32
CA HIS A 33 8.14 -9.89 -0.03
C HIS A 33 8.14 -8.40 0.30
N ARG A 34 7.92 -8.09 1.58
CA ARG A 34 8.30 -6.81 2.18
C ARG A 34 9.08 -7.10 3.43
N TYR A 35 9.98 -6.21 3.79
CA TYR A 35 10.82 -6.43 4.95
C TYR A 35 11.17 -5.13 5.67
N VAL A 36 11.52 -5.30 6.93
CA VAL A 36 12.26 -4.35 7.75
C VAL A 36 13.41 -5.13 8.37
N THR A 37 14.57 -4.52 8.42
CA THR A 37 15.80 -5.21 8.79
C THR A 37 16.81 -4.24 9.37
N THR A 38 17.80 -4.76 10.09
CA THR A 38 18.95 -3.99 10.55
C THR A 38 19.80 -3.51 9.35
N PRO A 39 20.42 -2.32 9.42
CA PRO A 39 21.07 -1.71 8.26
C PRO A 39 22.20 -2.54 7.62
N ASN A 40 22.86 -3.39 8.40
CA ASN A 40 24.02 -4.18 7.98
C ASN A 40 23.72 -5.26 6.91
N ILE A 41 22.45 -5.61 6.69
CA ILE A 41 22.04 -6.64 5.71
C ILE A 41 21.03 -6.11 4.67
N ALA A 42 20.71 -4.82 4.72
CA ALA A 42 19.64 -4.23 3.91
C ALA A 42 19.87 -4.44 2.40
N ASP A 43 21.10 -4.26 1.93
CA ASP A 43 21.47 -4.44 0.53
C ASP A 43 21.31 -5.90 0.07
N ALA A 44 21.62 -6.86 0.95
CA ALA A 44 21.44 -8.28 0.67
C ALA A 44 19.97 -8.62 0.43
N PHE A 45 19.08 -8.09 1.27
CA PHE A 45 17.65 -8.33 1.11
C PHE A 45 17.03 -7.57 -0.05
N ALA A 46 17.53 -6.38 -0.38
CA ALA A 46 17.14 -5.68 -1.61
C ALA A 46 17.42 -6.55 -2.85
N GLY A 47 18.58 -7.21 -2.91
CA GLY A 47 18.89 -8.18 -3.97
C GLY A 47 18.03 -9.45 -3.90
N PHE A 48 17.83 -10.01 -2.70
CA PHE A 48 17.05 -11.24 -2.51
C PHE A 48 15.60 -11.10 -2.99
N ILE A 49 14.92 -10.01 -2.63
CA ILE A 49 13.50 -9.81 -2.99
C ILE A 49 13.26 -9.63 -4.48
N GLU A 50 14.28 -9.23 -5.25
CA GLU A 50 14.21 -9.13 -6.71
C GLU A 50 14.59 -10.46 -7.39
N SER A 51 15.28 -11.36 -6.70
CA SER A 51 15.72 -12.65 -7.22
C SER A 51 14.64 -13.75 -7.21
N GLU A 52 14.77 -14.75 -8.08
CA GLU A 52 13.86 -15.91 -8.13
C GLU A 52 13.98 -16.82 -6.89
N HIS A 53 15.08 -16.74 -6.14
CA HIS A 53 15.30 -17.54 -4.93
C HIS A 53 14.19 -17.36 -3.89
N ARG A 54 13.53 -16.19 -3.87
CA ARG A 54 12.40 -15.92 -2.97
C ARG A 54 11.22 -16.87 -3.17
N PHE A 55 11.01 -17.38 -4.39
CA PHE A 55 9.93 -18.33 -4.69
C PHE A 55 10.30 -19.76 -4.33
N ASN A 56 11.61 -20.07 -4.31
CA ASN A 56 12.14 -21.39 -4.02
C ASN A 56 12.60 -21.55 -2.56
N ASN A 57 12.40 -20.54 -1.71
CA ASN A 57 12.80 -20.59 -0.32
C ASN A 57 11.88 -21.51 0.51
N LEU A 58 12.36 -22.70 0.83
CA LEU A 58 11.59 -23.69 1.60
C LEU A 58 11.56 -23.41 3.10
N ARG A 59 12.42 -22.51 3.62
CA ARG A 59 12.60 -22.29 5.07
C ARG A 59 11.29 -21.91 5.77
N PRO A 60 10.49 -20.92 5.31
CA PRO A 60 9.31 -20.48 6.06
C PRO A 60 8.24 -21.56 6.16
N ILE A 61 7.99 -22.29 5.06
CA ILE A 61 7.00 -23.36 5.00
C ILE A 61 7.42 -24.51 5.92
N ARG A 62 8.67 -24.97 5.82
CA ARG A 62 9.17 -26.05 6.69
C ARG A 62 9.26 -25.66 8.15
N ALA A 63 9.57 -24.39 8.46
CA ALA A 63 9.54 -23.89 9.83
C ALA A 63 8.12 -24.00 10.41
N MET A 64 7.10 -23.58 9.66
CA MET A 64 5.70 -23.70 10.07
C MET A 64 5.24 -25.17 10.22
N GLU A 65 5.71 -26.07 9.36
CA GLU A 65 5.35 -27.49 9.40
C GLU A 65 6.05 -28.26 10.53
N ARG A 66 7.37 -28.06 10.69
CA ARG A 66 8.20 -28.85 11.62
C ARG A 66 8.32 -28.23 13.00
N TYR A 67 8.29 -26.90 13.09
CA TYR A 67 8.43 -26.14 14.33
C TYR A 67 7.29 -25.11 14.48
N PRO A 68 6.02 -25.55 14.42
CA PRO A 68 4.90 -24.64 14.53
C PRO A 68 5.01 -23.85 15.84
N PHE A 69 4.91 -22.53 15.73
CA PHE A 69 4.94 -21.63 16.89
C PHE A 69 6.25 -21.63 17.69
N SER A 70 7.39 -21.98 17.08
CA SER A 70 8.71 -21.88 17.71
C SER A 70 9.75 -21.27 16.77
N PHE A 71 10.74 -20.59 17.34
CA PHE A 71 12.01 -20.35 16.66
C PHE A 71 12.73 -21.68 16.44
N ALA A 72 13.38 -21.81 15.29
CA ALA A 72 14.21 -22.93 14.92
C ALA A 72 15.41 -22.44 14.12
N ARG A 73 16.52 -23.18 14.18
CA ARG A 73 17.69 -22.91 13.35
C ARG A 73 17.47 -23.42 11.94
N THR A 74 18.14 -22.83 10.96
CA THR A 74 18.10 -23.36 9.59
C THR A 74 18.61 -24.80 9.53
N THR A 75 19.58 -25.17 10.37
CA THR A 75 20.07 -26.56 10.51
C THR A 75 19.10 -27.51 11.21
N ASP A 76 18.08 -26.99 11.92
CA ASP A 76 17.00 -27.81 12.49
C ASP A 76 15.93 -28.14 11.43
N ILE A 77 15.86 -27.33 10.36
CA ILE A 77 14.83 -27.37 9.31
C ILE A 77 15.36 -28.05 8.04
N LEU A 78 16.62 -27.83 7.69
CA LEU A 78 17.29 -28.42 6.53
C LEU A 78 18.17 -29.60 6.97
N SER A 79 18.25 -30.64 6.15
CA SER A 79 19.25 -31.69 6.35
C SER A 79 20.67 -31.13 6.14
N PRO A 80 21.73 -31.79 6.63
CA PRO A 80 23.11 -31.35 6.40
C PRO A 80 23.46 -31.23 4.91
N GLU A 81 22.94 -32.14 4.07
CA GLU A 81 23.15 -32.11 2.62
C GLU A 81 22.39 -30.95 1.96
N GLU A 82 21.15 -30.70 2.38
CA GLU A 82 20.36 -29.56 1.89
C GLU A 82 21.03 -28.24 2.29
N TYR A 83 21.50 -28.12 3.54
CA TYR A 83 22.18 -26.93 4.03
C TYR A 83 23.48 -26.65 3.26
N ALA A 84 24.28 -27.69 3.00
CA ALA A 84 25.53 -27.56 2.25
C ALA A 84 25.33 -27.10 0.80
N ASN A 85 24.20 -27.47 0.19
CA ASN A 85 23.86 -27.10 -1.19
C ASN A 85 22.89 -25.92 -1.30
N ASP A 86 22.53 -25.29 -0.18
CA ASP A 86 21.50 -24.26 -0.15
C ASP A 86 21.96 -22.99 -0.89
N ALA A 87 21.21 -22.65 -1.94
CA ALA A 87 21.52 -21.51 -2.79
C ALA A 87 21.35 -20.17 -2.06
N ILE A 88 20.46 -20.09 -1.08
CA ILE A 88 20.24 -18.85 -0.33
C ILE A 88 21.48 -18.53 0.53
N ASN A 89 22.05 -19.55 1.18
CA ASN A 89 23.28 -19.41 1.94
C ASN A 89 24.44 -18.96 1.05
N ARG A 90 24.66 -19.67 -0.06
CA ARG A 90 25.75 -19.39 -1.00
C ARG A 90 25.64 -18.01 -1.66
N ASP A 91 24.44 -17.64 -2.12
CA ASP A 91 24.27 -16.49 -3.01
C ASP A 91 23.89 -15.20 -2.25
N PHE A 92 23.33 -15.29 -1.03
CA PHE A 92 22.87 -14.13 -0.26
C PHE A 92 23.45 -14.03 1.15
N ILE A 93 23.44 -15.11 1.94
CA ILE A 93 23.82 -15.02 3.36
C ILE A 93 25.35 -14.89 3.51
N HIS A 94 26.10 -15.83 2.93
CA HIS A 94 27.56 -15.87 3.06
C HIS A 94 28.28 -14.67 2.41
N PRO A 95 27.89 -14.19 1.21
CA PRO A 95 28.54 -13.02 0.60
C PRO A 95 28.42 -11.75 1.44
N HIS A 96 27.43 -11.67 2.34
CA HIS A 96 27.21 -10.55 3.24
C HIS A 96 27.73 -10.82 4.67
N GLY A 97 28.60 -11.81 4.83
CA GLY A 97 29.34 -12.05 6.06
C GLY A 97 28.54 -12.77 7.16
N MET A 98 27.35 -13.29 6.84
CA MET A 98 26.51 -14.06 7.76
C MET A 98 26.70 -15.56 7.55
N GLU A 99 26.47 -16.36 8.59
CA GLU A 99 26.62 -17.82 8.55
C GLU A 99 25.40 -18.50 9.16
N TRP A 100 25.06 -18.14 10.40
CA TRP A 100 24.05 -18.84 11.16
C TRP A 100 22.72 -18.10 11.12
N GLU A 101 21.63 -18.86 10.96
CA GLU A 101 20.28 -18.31 10.90
C GLU A 101 19.35 -19.06 11.87
N ALA A 102 18.55 -18.30 12.61
CA ALA A 102 17.38 -18.82 13.32
C ALA A 102 16.17 -17.96 12.99
N GLY A 103 15.01 -18.59 12.87
CA GLY A 103 13.80 -17.87 12.50
C GLY A 103 12.54 -18.51 13.00
N TYR A 104 11.47 -17.73 12.95
CA TYR A 104 10.12 -18.11 13.30
C TYR A 104 9.19 -17.60 12.20
N ALA A 105 8.39 -18.50 11.63
CA ALA A 105 7.38 -18.17 10.64
C ALA A 105 5.98 -18.51 11.15
N PHE A 106 5.01 -17.66 10.83
CA PHE A 106 3.60 -17.91 11.11
C PHE A 106 2.71 -17.27 10.06
N GLN A 107 1.54 -17.87 9.84
CA GLN A 107 0.53 -17.29 8.98
C GLN A 107 -0.41 -16.41 9.80
N GLU A 108 -0.62 -15.17 9.36
CA GLU A 108 -1.65 -14.31 9.95
C GLU A 108 -3.03 -14.54 9.30
N PRO A 109 -4.15 -14.13 9.94
CA PRO A 109 -5.49 -14.45 9.45
C PRO A 109 -5.87 -13.91 8.06
N THR A 110 -5.13 -12.94 7.53
CA THR A 110 -5.30 -12.44 6.16
C THR A 110 -4.69 -13.38 5.11
N GLY A 111 -3.97 -14.42 5.54
CA GLY A 111 -3.31 -15.41 4.70
C GLY A 111 -1.82 -15.14 4.43
N HIS A 112 -1.29 -13.99 4.84
CA HIS A 112 0.13 -13.68 4.67
C HIS A 112 1.00 -14.48 5.64
N ILE A 113 2.21 -14.80 5.21
CA ILE A 113 3.24 -15.40 6.07
C ILE A 113 4.11 -14.28 6.61
N VAL A 114 4.25 -14.22 7.93
CA VAL A 114 5.20 -13.35 8.62
C VAL A 114 6.39 -14.20 9.03
N VAL A 115 7.60 -13.74 8.71
CA VAL A 115 8.85 -14.42 9.07
C VAL A 115 9.72 -13.47 9.87
N ILE A 116 10.16 -13.91 11.04
CA ILE A 116 11.17 -13.23 11.84
C ILE A 116 12.44 -14.03 11.67
N THR A 117 13.51 -13.39 11.21
CA THR A 117 14.81 -14.04 10.98
C THR A 117 15.90 -13.28 11.71
N LEU A 118 16.73 -14.02 12.43
CA LEU A 118 17.94 -13.54 13.07
C LEU A 118 19.14 -14.21 12.40
N MET A 119 20.21 -13.43 12.20
CA MET A 119 21.45 -13.95 11.62
C MET A 119 22.65 -13.62 12.51
N ARG A 120 23.66 -14.49 12.48
CA ARG A 120 24.97 -14.22 13.06
C ARG A 120 26.05 -14.26 12.00
N ALA A 121 27.02 -13.36 12.17
CA ALA A 121 28.19 -13.28 11.33
C ALA A 121 29.10 -14.51 11.45
N PHE A 122 29.95 -14.72 10.44
CA PHE A 122 31.01 -15.72 10.47
C PHE A 122 31.88 -15.60 11.73
N GLY A 123 32.30 -16.75 12.25
CA GLY A 123 33.18 -16.83 13.43
C GLY A 123 32.45 -16.71 14.77
N LEU A 124 31.13 -16.55 14.76
CA LEU A 124 30.28 -16.68 15.94
C LEU A 124 29.71 -18.10 16.02
N ASP A 125 29.39 -18.55 17.24
CA ASP A 125 28.67 -19.80 17.43
C ASP A 125 27.22 -19.68 16.96
N HIS A 126 26.65 -20.82 16.57
CA HIS A 126 25.23 -20.91 16.26
C HIS A 126 24.35 -20.62 17.51
N PHE A 127 23.06 -20.40 17.32
CA PHE A 127 22.13 -20.09 18.40
C PHE A 127 22.00 -21.31 19.32
N SER A 128 22.20 -21.08 20.63
CA SER A 128 22.06 -22.14 21.62
C SER A 128 20.58 -22.45 21.90
N PRO A 129 20.25 -23.65 22.41
CA PRO A 129 18.89 -23.98 22.83
C PRO A 129 18.30 -22.97 23.82
N GLU A 130 19.11 -22.46 24.75
CA GLU A 130 18.70 -21.45 25.75
C GLU A 130 18.34 -20.13 25.08
N GLN A 131 19.09 -19.71 24.06
CA GLN A 131 18.81 -18.51 23.29
C GLN A 131 17.51 -18.66 22.48
N LEU A 132 17.28 -19.81 21.86
CA LEU A 132 16.01 -20.10 21.19
C LEU A 132 14.83 -20.10 22.19
N GLN A 133 15.03 -20.64 23.39
CA GLN A 133 14.02 -20.59 24.44
C GLN A 133 13.70 -19.14 24.86
N HIS A 134 14.71 -18.28 24.96
CA HIS A 134 14.52 -16.86 25.26
C HIS A 134 13.73 -16.14 24.14
N LEU A 135 14.06 -16.39 22.87
CA LEU A 135 13.29 -15.88 21.71
C LEU A 135 11.83 -16.35 21.74
N ASN A 136 11.61 -17.61 22.11
CA ASN A 136 10.27 -18.19 22.24
C ASN A 136 9.42 -17.53 23.32
N LEU A 137 10.03 -16.90 24.34
CA LEU A 137 9.30 -16.09 25.33
C LEU A 137 8.82 -14.75 24.75
N LEU A 138 9.56 -14.15 23.82
CA LEU A 138 9.20 -12.89 23.14
C LEU A 138 8.18 -13.09 22.01
N LYS A 139 8.14 -14.30 21.45
CA LYS A 139 7.28 -14.69 20.34
C LYS A 139 5.80 -14.24 20.48
N PRO A 140 5.10 -14.45 21.61
CA PRO A 140 3.69 -14.07 21.72
C PRO A 140 3.46 -12.55 21.55
N ASP A 141 4.40 -11.74 22.06
CA ASP A 141 4.34 -10.29 21.92
C ASP A 141 4.57 -9.87 20.47
N ILE A 142 5.57 -10.44 19.80
CA ILE A 142 5.88 -10.10 18.41
C ILE A 142 4.75 -10.55 17.47
N SER A 143 4.21 -11.76 17.64
CA SER A 143 3.06 -12.22 16.85
C SER A 143 1.83 -11.33 17.04
N ARG A 144 1.54 -10.93 18.29
CA ARG A 144 0.43 -10.01 18.60
C ARG A 144 0.66 -8.63 17.99
N ALA A 145 1.88 -8.11 18.08
CA ALA A 145 2.27 -6.85 17.46
C ALA A 145 2.06 -6.85 15.94
N ALA A 146 2.56 -7.88 15.24
CA ALA A 146 2.38 -8.05 13.80
C ALA A 146 0.89 -8.14 13.44
N TYR A 147 0.13 -8.96 14.16
CA TYR A 147 -1.33 -9.08 13.97
C TYR A 147 -2.05 -7.74 14.15
N MET A 148 -1.70 -6.97 15.19
CA MET A 148 -2.29 -5.66 15.44
C MET A 148 -1.96 -4.66 14.33
N ALA A 149 -0.73 -4.67 13.80
CA ALA A 149 -0.33 -3.81 12.70
C ALA A 149 -1.11 -4.12 11.42
N SER A 150 -1.23 -5.40 11.04
CA SER A 150 -2.06 -5.81 9.89
C SER A 150 -3.54 -5.45 10.06
N ARG A 151 -4.08 -5.65 11.26
CA ARG A 151 -5.48 -5.29 11.57
C ARG A 151 -5.71 -3.79 11.51
N LEU A 152 -4.75 -2.98 11.93
CA LEU A 152 -4.82 -1.53 11.83
C LEU A 152 -4.81 -1.09 10.37
N ALA A 153 -3.87 -1.60 9.57
CA ALA A 153 -3.79 -1.29 8.14
C ALA A 153 -5.09 -1.65 7.39
N PHE A 154 -5.68 -2.81 7.69
CA PHE A 154 -6.98 -3.20 7.11
C PHE A 154 -8.11 -2.25 7.53
N ARG A 155 -8.13 -1.84 8.80
CA ARG A 155 -9.11 -0.87 9.31
C ARG A 155 -8.94 0.51 8.67
N GLU A 156 -7.71 0.96 8.45
CA GLU A 156 -7.44 2.22 7.77
C GLU A 156 -7.96 2.20 6.33
N ALA A 157 -7.69 1.13 5.57
CA ALA A 157 -8.21 0.98 4.21
C ALA A 157 -9.74 1.02 4.18
N ARG A 158 -10.39 0.33 5.12
CA ARG A 158 -11.86 0.32 5.25
C ARG A 158 -12.41 1.70 5.66
N SER A 159 -11.75 2.38 6.60
CA SER A 159 -12.15 3.71 7.04
C SER A 159 -12.05 4.75 5.91
N MET A 160 -11.06 4.63 5.03
CA MET A 160 -10.96 5.46 3.81
C MET A 160 -12.19 5.26 2.91
N THR A 161 -12.57 4.01 2.61
CA THR A 161 -13.75 3.74 1.77
C THR A 161 -15.07 4.14 2.44
N GLU A 162 -15.19 3.95 3.76
CA GLU A 162 -16.38 4.38 4.53
C GLU A 162 -16.52 5.91 4.52
N THR A 163 -15.42 6.65 4.61
CA THR A 163 -15.43 8.11 4.53
C THR A 163 -15.92 8.60 3.15
N LEU A 164 -15.52 7.93 2.08
CA LEU A 164 -15.98 8.25 0.72
C LEU A 164 -17.43 7.82 0.45
N SER A 165 -17.90 6.77 1.12
CA SER A 165 -19.31 6.38 1.10
C SER A 165 -20.22 7.44 1.74
N MET A 166 -19.77 8.17 2.77
CA MET A 166 -20.56 9.28 3.37
C MET A 166 -20.91 10.40 2.39
N ILE A 167 -20.19 10.50 1.25
CA ILE A 167 -20.42 11.48 0.19
C ILE A 167 -20.90 10.83 -1.11
N GLY A 168 -21.25 9.54 -1.07
CA GLY A 168 -21.77 8.77 -2.20
C GLY A 168 -20.75 8.55 -3.31
N LEU A 169 -19.44 8.65 -3.04
CA LEU A 169 -18.42 8.52 -4.05
C LEU A 169 -17.98 7.05 -4.19
N PRO A 170 -18.17 6.40 -5.36
CA PRO A 170 -17.65 5.05 -5.61
C PRO A 170 -16.14 4.98 -5.45
N ALA A 171 -15.66 4.10 -4.57
CA ALA A 171 -14.24 4.00 -4.25
C ALA A 171 -13.75 2.61 -3.80
N VAL A 172 -12.48 2.34 -4.08
CA VAL A 172 -11.75 1.14 -3.63
C VAL A 172 -10.32 1.51 -3.24
N VAL A 173 -9.84 0.99 -2.12
CA VAL A 173 -8.42 1.01 -1.79
C VAL A 173 -7.72 -0.12 -2.53
N ILE A 174 -6.77 0.25 -3.38
CA ILE A 174 -5.97 -0.68 -4.17
C ILE A 174 -4.66 -0.98 -3.45
N GLY A 175 -4.36 -2.26 -3.34
CA GLY A 175 -3.11 -2.78 -2.82
C GLY A 175 -1.98 -2.75 -3.85
N ASP A 176 -0.77 -2.96 -3.36
CA ASP A 176 0.43 -2.92 -4.18
C ASP A 176 0.55 -4.00 -5.28
N ALA A 177 -0.31 -5.03 -5.29
CA ALA A 177 -0.42 -6.02 -6.37
C ALA A 177 -1.63 -5.75 -7.30
N GLY A 178 -2.36 -4.64 -7.11
CA GLY A 178 -3.54 -4.26 -7.91
C GLY A 178 -4.85 -4.89 -7.41
N GLN A 179 -4.83 -5.50 -6.23
CA GLN A 179 -5.99 -6.09 -5.57
C GLN A 179 -6.78 -5.05 -4.78
N ALA A 180 -8.10 -5.19 -4.71
CA ALA A 180 -8.97 -4.44 -3.83
C ALA A 180 -8.77 -4.89 -2.36
N LEU A 181 -8.34 -3.96 -1.51
CA LEU A 181 -8.19 -4.19 -0.07
C LEU A 181 -9.48 -3.86 0.70
N ALA A 182 -10.17 -2.80 0.28
CA ALA A 182 -11.48 -2.39 0.77
C ALA A 182 -12.22 -1.67 -0.35
N MET A 183 -13.51 -1.95 -0.50
CA MET A 183 -14.38 -1.40 -1.55
C MET A 183 -15.69 -0.97 -0.90
N ASN A 184 -16.25 0.17 -1.31
CA ASN A 184 -17.54 0.63 -0.80
C ASN A 184 -18.71 0.14 -1.66
N PRO A 185 -19.95 0.12 -1.10
CA PRO A 185 -21.14 -0.33 -1.82
C PRO A 185 -21.41 0.45 -3.11
N GLU A 186 -21.03 1.73 -3.16
CA GLU A 186 -21.23 2.59 -4.34
C GLU A 186 -20.37 2.11 -5.53
N LEU A 187 -19.16 1.60 -5.28
CA LEU A 187 -18.37 0.96 -6.34
C LEU A 187 -18.88 -0.43 -6.69
N GLU A 188 -19.33 -1.20 -5.70
CA GLU A 188 -19.95 -2.52 -5.94
C GLU A 188 -21.18 -2.42 -6.86
N ALA A 189 -21.94 -1.34 -6.73
CA ALA A 189 -23.12 -1.05 -7.55
C ALA A 189 -22.78 -0.78 -9.03
N LEU A 190 -21.51 -0.52 -9.39
CA LEU A 190 -21.08 -0.37 -10.79
C LEU A 190 -20.87 -1.70 -11.51
N SER A 191 -21.11 -2.84 -10.86
CA SER A 191 -21.12 -4.15 -11.53
C SER A 191 -22.20 -4.21 -12.64
N PRO A 192 -21.92 -4.78 -13.82
CA PRO A 192 -20.72 -5.58 -14.17
C PRO A 192 -19.52 -4.76 -14.67
N ARG A 193 -19.67 -3.44 -14.86
CA ARG A 193 -18.66 -2.55 -15.47
C ARG A 193 -17.36 -2.53 -14.67
N ILE A 194 -17.47 -2.50 -13.35
CA ILE A 194 -16.37 -2.61 -12.39
C ILE A 194 -16.75 -3.66 -11.35
N ARG A 195 -15.91 -4.67 -11.18
CA ARG A 195 -16.13 -5.75 -10.20
C ARG A 195 -14.83 -6.34 -9.70
N THR A 196 -14.89 -7.17 -8.67
CA THR A 196 -13.75 -7.97 -8.22
C THR A 196 -13.81 -9.40 -8.75
N ALA A 197 -12.66 -10.00 -9.03
CA ALA A 197 -12.50 -11.41 -9.39
C ALA A 197 -11.61 -12.15 -8.38
N ALA A 198 -11.18 -13.37 -8.73
CA ALA A 198 -10.28 -14.17 -7.90
C ALA A 198 -9.03 -13.39 -7.45
N GLY A 199 -8.65 -13.57 -6.19
CA GLY A 199 -7.55 -12.81 -5.57
C GLY A 199 -7.86 -11.32 -5.38
N ASN A 200 -9.15 -10.95 -5.27
CA ASN A 200 -9.65 -9.57 -5.11
C ASN A 200 -9.17 -8.60 -6.20
N ARG A 201 -8.82 -9.06 -7.40
CA ARG A 201 -8.38 -8.16 -8.47
C ARG A 201 -9.58 -7.40 -9.05
N LEU A 202 -9.42 -6.10 -9.26
CA LEU A 202 -10.39 -5.30 -10.00
C LEU A 202 -10.44 -5.77 -11.46
N VAL A 203 -11.64 -5.92 -11.99
CA VAL A 203 -11.91 -6.23 -13.39
C VAL A 203 -12.77 -5.10 -13.92
N LEU A 204 -12.31 -4.50 -15.02
CA LEU A 204 -13.08 -3.53 -15.79
C LEU A 204 -13.61 -4.22 -17.03
N GLU A 205 -14.87 -3.97 -17.38
CA GLU A 205 -15.49 -4.47 -18.60
C GLU A 205 -14.80 -3.93 -19.87
N SER A 206 -14.38 -2.65 -19.83
CA SER A 206 -13.63 -2.03 -20.92
C SER A 206 -12.17 -2.50 -20.94
N VAL A 207 -11.80 -3.23 -21.99
CA VAL A 207 -10.42 -3.69 -22.24
C VAL A 207 -9.44 -2.51 -22.33
N GLY A 208 -9.85 -1.41 -23.00
CA GLY A 208 -9.02 -0.21 -23.11
C GLY A 208 -8.76 0.45 -21.75
N ALA A 209 -9.81 0.63 -20.93
CA ALA A 209 -9.66 1.17 -19.58
C ALA A 209 -8.81 0.26 -18.69
N ARG A 210 -8.93 -1.07 -18.86
CA ARG A 210 -8.13 -2.06 -18.13
C ARG A 210 -6.64 -1.89 -18.41
N VAL A 211 -6.25 -1.76 -19.69
CA VAL A 211 -4.84 -1.53 -20.06
C VAL A 211 -4.33 -0.22 -19.45
N LEU A 212 -5.09 0.86 -19.58
CA LEU A 212 -4.72 2.17 -19.03
C LEU A 212 -4.60 2.16 -17.50
N LEU A 213 -5.47 1.43 -16.79
CA LEU A 213 -5.41 1.28 -15.34
C LEU A 213 -4.17 0.47 -14.92
N ASP A 214 -3.86 -0.63 -15.61
CA ASP A 214 -2.67 -1.44 -15.33
C ASP A 214 -1.38 -0.63 -15.54
N GLU A 215 -1.31 0.16 -16.62
CA GLU A 215 -0.20 1.10 -16.83
C GLU A 215 -0.12 2.18 -15.75
N ALA A 216 -1.27 2.71 -15.30
CA ALA A 216 -1.32 3.71 -14.23
C ALA A 216 -0.80 3.15 -12.91
N ILE A 217 -1.21 1.92 -12.55
CA ILE A 217 -0.71 1.19 -11.39
C ILE A 217 0.80 0.92 -11.52
N ALA A 218 1.29 0.54 -12.70
CA ALA A 218 2.71 0.33 -12.94
C ALA A 218 3.53 1.62 -12.74
N ARG A 219 3.08 2.76 -13.29
CA ARG A 219 3.69 4.08 -13.07
C ARG A 219 3.70 4.46 -11.59
N TYR A 220 2.61 4.20 -10.89
CA TYR A 220 2.48 4.45 -9.45
C TYR A 220 3.52 3.72 -8.61
N ARG A 221 3.90 2.50 -9.02
CA ARG A 221 4.93 1.70 -8.35
C ARG A 221 6.34 2.21 -8.64
N ALA A 222 6.58 2.71 -9.86
CA ALA A 222 7.89 3.19 -10.30
C ALA A 222 8.24 4.60 -9.78
N GLN A 223 7.25 5.40 -9.40
CA GLN A 223 7.46 6.77 -8.94
C GLN A 223 7.69 6.84 -7.43
N ALA A 224 8.69 7.64 -7.03
CA ALA A 224 8.95 7.91 -5.62
C ALA A 224 7.76 8.66 -4.98
N GLU A 225 7.31 9.73 -5.64
CA GLU A 225 6.18 10.55 -5.23
C GLU A 225 5.10 10.47 -6.33
N PRO A 226 4.24 9.44 -6.28
CA PRO A 226 3.19 9.29 -7.27
C PRO A 226 2.19 10.44 -7.16
N THR A 227 1.81 10.99 -8.31
CA THR A 227 0.75 12.00 -8.43
C THR A 227 -0.57 11.37 -8.83
N VAL A 228 -1.65 12.13 -8.70
CA VAL A 228 -2.98 11.70 -9.13
C VAL A 228 -2.98 11.36 -10.62
N GLN A 229 -3.60 10.25 -11.00
CA GLN A 229 -3.75 9.83 -12.39
C GLN A 229 -5.22 9.58 -12.69
N SER A 230 -5.71 10.02 -13.84
CA SER A 230 -7.09 9.79 -14.28
C SER A 230 -7.09 8.86 -15.48
N VAL A 231 -7.90 7.81 -15.43
CA VAL A 231 -8.07 6.83 -16.50
C VAL A 231 -9.51 6.92 -17.01
N PRO A 232 -9.72 7.28 -18.28
CA PRO A 232 -11.07 7.29 -18.86
C PRO A 232 -11.53 5.85 -19.13
N MET A 233 -12.80 5.59 -18.85
CA MET A 233 -13.51 4.38 -19.24
C MET A 233 -14.75 4.78 -20.02
N LEU A 234 -14.71 4.60 -21.34
CA LEU A 234 -15.84 4.88 -22.20
C LEU A 234 -17.02 3.97 -21.84
N GLY A 235 -18.23 4.52 -21.89
CA GLY A 235 -19.45 3.73 -21.83
C GLY A 235 -19.87 3.30 -23.23
N ASP A 236 -20.61 2.20 -23.30
CA ASP A 236 -21.33 1.78 -24.51
C ASP A 236 -22.67 2.53 -24.62
N ASP A 237 -23.43 2.30 -25.70
CA ASP A 237 -24.68 3.01 -26.01
C ASP A 237 -25.64 3.09 -24.80
N GLY A 238 -25.87 4.32 -24.31
CA GLY A 238 -26.77 4.61 -23.20
C GLY A 238 -26.16 4.53 -21.79
N VAL A 239 -24.89 4.12 -21.67
CA VAL A 239 -24.18 4.05 -20.39
C VAL A 239 -23.23 5.24 -20.25
N PRO A 240 -23.26 6.02 -19.14
CA PRO A 240 -22.40 7.18 -18.99
C PRO A 240 -20.92 6.78 -18.94
N PRO A 241 -20.00 7.54 -19.59
CA PRO A 241 -18.57 7.32 -19.44
C PRO A 241 -18.16 7.50 -17.99
N LEU A 242 -17.13 6.77 -17.55
CA LEU A 242 -16.55 6.90 -16.22
C LEU A 242 -15.14 7.51 -16.31
N ILE A 243 -14.75 8.23 -15.26
CA ILE A 243 -13.36 8.59 -15.00
C ILE A 243 -12.92 7.89 -13.72
N LEU A 244 -11.83 7.15 -13.81
CA LEU A 244 -11.22 6.43 -12.71
C LEU A 244 -10.03 7.26 -12.21
N HIS A 245 -10.16 7.86 -11.05
CA HIS A 245 -9.13 8.68 -10.41
C HIS A 245 -8.32 7.82 -9.45
N LEU A 246 -7.05 7.59 -9.75
CA LEU A 246 -6.09 6.92 -8.88
C LEU A 246 -5.36 7.97 -8.04
N LEU A 247 -5.56 7.93 -6.72
CA LEU A 247 -5.03 8.87 -5.75
C LEU A 247 -3.99 8.20 -4.83
N PRO A 248 -2.85 8.86 -4.55
CA PRO A 248 -1.78 8.25 -3.78
C PRO A 248 -2.07 8.29 -2.27
N ILE A 249 -1.83 7.18 -1.59
CA ILE A 249 -1.77 7.14 -0.12
C ILE A 249 -0.33 7.47 0.29
N ARG A 250 -0.14 8.56 1.05
CA ARG A 250 1.21 9.06 1.41
C ARG A 250 1.99 8.05 2.29
N ARG A 251 3.31 8.04 2.10
CA ARG A 251 4.28 6.99 2.53
C ARG A 251 4.31 6.65 4.03
N ALA A 252 3.94 7.55 4.95
CA ALA A 252 3.89 7.22 6.38
C ALA A 252 2.87 6.09 6.70
N ALA A 253 1.94 5.84 5.78
CA ALA A 253 0.98 4.73 5.83
C ALA A 253 1.44 3.48 5.07
N ARG A 254 2.66 3.43 4.50
CA ARG A 254 3.24 2.24 3.84
C ARG A 254 4.10 1.45 4.83
N ASP A 255 3.48 0.98 5.90
CA ASP A 255 4.07 -0.01 6.80
C ASP A 255 4.41 -1.31 6.05
N ILE A 256 5.35 -2.11 6.57
CA ILE A 256 5.58 -3.47 6.08
C ILE A 256 4.28 -4.28 6.06
N PHE A 257 3.36 -4.01 7.00
CA PHE A 257 2.03 -4.60 7.09
C PHE A 257 0.94 -3.85 6.29
N SER A 258 1.15 -2.58 5.92
CA SER A 258 0.16 -1.77 5.20
C SER A 258 0.37 -1.83 3.70
N ARG A 259 -0.49 -2.58 3.02
CA ARG A 259 -0.39 -2.84 1.58
C ARG A 259 -1.12 -1.83 0.72
N ALA A 260 -1.82 -0.87 1.32
CA ALA A 260 -2.56 0.16 0.62
C ALA A 260 -1.60 1.03 -0.20
N MET A 261 -1.81 1.06 -1.51
CA MET A 261 -0.98 1.81 -2.44
C MET A 261 -1.66 3.12 -2.85
N ALA A 262 -2.95 3.03 -3.16
CA ALA A 262 -3.74 4.11 -3.71
C ALA A 262 -5.23 3.93 -3.41
N VAL A 263 -5.99 5.01 -3.48
CA VAL A 263 -7.44 4.99 -3.57
C VAL A 263 -7.82 5.15 -5.03
N LEU A 264 -8.70 4.31 -5.55
CA LEU A 264 -9.35 4.52 -6.84
C LEU A 264 -10.76 5.02 -6.59
N ALA A 265 -11.02 6.28 -6.93
CA ALA A 265 -12.35 6.88 -6.92
C ALA A 265 -12.91 6.91 -8.34
N VAL A 266 -14.20 6.69 -8.50
CA VAL A 266 -14.85 6.62 -9.81
C VAL A 266 -15.98 7.63 -9.90
N THR A 267 -16.06 8.31 -11.05
CA THR A 267 -17.06 9.33 -11.31
C THR A 267 -17.63 9.23 -12.72
N GLU A 268 -18.85 9.70 -12.91
CA GLU A 268 -19.54 9.70 -14.20
C GLU A 268 -19.32 11.02 -14.96
N VAL A 269 -18.99 10.90 -16.24
CA VAL A 269 -18.93 12.02 -17.17
C VAL A 269 -20.35 12.40 -17.57
N GLY A 270 -20.77 13.63 -17.25
CA GLY A 270 -22.07 14.16 -17.66
C GLY A 270 -22.92 14.73 -16.53
N GLN A 271 -22.55 14.50 -15.26
CA GLN A 271 -23.07 15.30 -14.15
C GLN A 271 -22.44 16.69 -14.26
N VAL A 272 -23.15 17.66 -14.84
CA VAL A 272 -22.67 19.05 -14.97
C VAL A 272 -22.87 19.75 -13.63
N GLY A 273 -21.76 19.98 -12.92
CA GLY A 273 -21.77 20.69 -11.66
C GLY A 273 -20.35 20.93 -11.14
N PRO A 274 -20.19 21.85 -10.19
CA PRO A 274 -18.93 21.98 -9.48
C PRO A 274 -18.69 20.77 -8.56
N PRO A 275 -17.43 20.31 -8.43
CA PRO A 275 -17.10 19.19 -7.55
C PRO A 275 -17.52 19.49 -6.10
N ASP A 276 -18.06 18.49 -5.41
CA ASP A 276 -18.47 18.60 -4.01
C ASP A 276 -17.22 18.92 -3.16
N MET A 277 -17.29 19.96 -2.33
CA MET A 277 -16.18 20.36 -1.46
C MET A 277 -15.73 19.22 -0.54
N ARG A 278 -16.66 18.35 -0.10
CA ARG A 278 -16.34 17.18 0.72
C ARG A 278 -15.53 16.16 -0.06
N VAL A 279 -15.83 15.96 -1.34
CA VAL A 279 -15.01 15.12 -2.25
C VAL A 279 -13.61 15.70 -2.37
N LEU A 280 -13.49 17.01 -2.61
CA LEU A 280 -12.18 17.67 -2.75
C LEU A 280 -11.34 17.60 -1.48
N CYS A 281 -11.94 17.85 -0.33
CA CYS A 281 -11.27 17.76 0.96
C CYS A 281 -10.88 16.31 1.29
N GLY A 282 -11.77 15.34 1.07
CA GLY A 282 -11.54 13.94 1.40
C GLY A 282 -10.54 13.24 0.48
N LEU A 283 -10.47 13.61 -0.79
CA LEU A 283 -9.59 12.97 -1.78
C LEU A 283 -8.17 13.55 -1.82
N PHE A 284 -8.03 14.86 -1.62
CA PHE A 284 -6.75 15.56 -1.82
C PHE A 284 -6.21 16.23 -0.54
N ASP A 285 -6.83 15.98 0.62
CA ASP A 285 -6.54 16.68 1.88
C ASP A 285 -6.55 18.21 1.73
N LEU A 286 -7.47 18.73 0.90
CA LEU A 286 -7.62 20.18 0.79
C LEU A 286 -8.23 20.75 2.06
N THR A 287 -7.71 21.89 2.50
CA THR A 287 -8.38 22.69 3.53
C THR A 287 -9.67 23.28 2.96
N PRO A 288 -10.63 23.70 3.82
CA PRO A 288 -11.86 24.35 3.34
C PRO A 288 -11.60 25.58 2.46
N ALA A 289 -10.52 26.33 2.70
CA ALA A 289 -10.12 27.46 1.88
C ALA A 289 -9.60 27.03 0.49
N GLU A 290 -8.77 26.00 0.45
CA GLU A 290 -8.27 25.43 -0.81
C GLU A 290 -9.40 24.81 -1.65
N ALA A 291 -10.34 24.10 -1.02
CA ALA A 291 -11.50 23.53 -1.72
C ALA A 291 -12.39 24.60 -2.37
N ARG A 292 -12.55 25.78 -1.74
CA ARG A 292 -13.27 26.92 -2.35
C ARG A 292 -12.57 27.44 -3.60
N VAL A 293 -11.25 27.60 -3.55
CA VAL A 293 -10.45 28.04 -4.71
C VAL A 293 -10.51 26.98 -5.82
N ALA A 294 -10.32 25.70 -5.48
CA ALA A 294 -10.37 24.59 -6.42
C ALA A 294 -11.73 24.51 -7.16
N ARG A 295 -12.84 24.71 -6.44
CA ARG A 295 -14.19 24.76 -7.04
C ARG A 295 -14.34 25.89 -8.07
N GLY A 296 -13.81 27.07 -7.77
CA GLY A 296 -13.81 28.20 -8.70
C GLY A 296 -13.00 27.90 -9.96
N ILE A 297 -11.83 27.27 -9.81
CA ILE A 297 -10.97 26.87 -10.92
C ILE A 297 -11.63 25.76 -11.76
N ALA A 298 -12.32 24.79 -11.13
CA ALA A 298 -13.07 23.74 -11.83
C ALA A 298 -14.17 24.29 -12.76
N MET A 299 -14.74 25.45 -12.42
CA MET A 299 -15.68 26.19 -13.27
C MET A 299 -14.99 27.00 -14.38
N ALA A 300 -13.70 26.77 -14.64
CA ALA A 300 -12.86 27.52 -15.58
C ALA A 300 -12.74 29.03 -15.29
N HIS A 301 -12.97 29.47 -14.05
CA HIS A 301 -12.69 30.86 -13.66
C HIS A 301 -11.18 31.12 -13.59
N THR A 302 -10.76 32.34 -13.89
CA THR A 302 -9.36 32.75 -13.69
C THR A 302 -9.07 33.00 -12.20
N PRO A 303 -7.80 32.93 -11.76
CA PRO A 303 -7.44 33.24 -10.37
C PRO A 303 -7.95 34.62 -9.89
N GLU A 304 -8.05 35.59 -10.79
CA GLU A 304 -8.55 36.94 -10.53
C GLU A 304 -10.06 36.94 -10.23
N MET A 305 -10.84 36.17 -11.01
CA MET A 305 -12.27 35.99 -10.75
C MET A 305 -12.53 35.23 -9.44
N VAL A 306 -11.70 34.21 -9.16
CA VAL A 306 -11.76 33.46 -7.89
C VAL A 306 -11.41 34.37 -6.71
N ALA A 307 -10.40 35.22 -6.84
CA ALA A 307 -10.03 36.20 -5.82
C ALA A 307 -11.17 37.19 -5.52
N ALA A 308 -11.78 37.75 -6.57
CA ALA A 308 -12.91 38.67 -6.46
C ALA A 308 -14.13 38.02 -5.79
N SER A 309 -14.46 36.78 -6.18
CA SER A 309 -15.60 36.05 -5.60
C SER A 309 -15.40 35.59 -4.15
N LEU A 310 -14.15 35.33 -3.74
CA LEU A 310 -13.83 34.91 -2.37
C LEU A 310 -13.42 36.05 -1.44
N GLY A 311 -13.32 37.29 -1.95
CA GLY A 311 -12.92 38.46 -1.16
C GLY A 311 -11.46 38.40 -0.69
N VAL A 312 -10.57 37.77 -1.46
CA VAL A 312 -9.14 37.64 -1.15
C VAL A 312 -8.28 38.33 -2.20
N SER A 313 -7.00 38.58 -1.89
CA SER A 313 -6.06 39.11 -2.90
C SER A 313 -5.79 38.09 -4.01
N VAL A 314 -5.43 38.56 -5.21
CA VAL A 314 -5.04 37.70 -6.33
C VAL A 314 -3.81 36.87 -5.97
N GLU A 315 -2.87 37.43 -5.21
CA GLU A 315 -1.69 36.76 -4.67
C GLU A 315 -2.07 35.61 -3.74
N THR A 316 -3.06 35.81 -2.87
CA THR A 316 -3.59 34.75 -1.98
C THR A 316 -4.25 33.63 -2.80
N ALA A 317 -5.07 33.96 -3.80
CA ALA A 317 -5.68 32.97 -4.68
C ALA A 317 -4.63 32.16 -5.47
N ARG A 318 -3.59 32.83 -6.00
CA ARG A 318 -2.46 32.17 -6.69
C ARG A 318 -1.64 31.28 -5.74
N SER A 319 -1.45 31.70 -4.50
CA SER A 319 -0.75 30.89 -3.49
C SER A 319 -1.53 29.62 -3.14
N HIS A 320 -2.85 29.74 -2.95
CA HIS A 320 -3.73 28.57 -2.79
C HIS A 320 -3.72 27.67 -4.03
N LEU A 321 -3.81 28.23 -5.24
CA LEU A 321 -3.74 27.47 -6.48
C LEU A 321 -2.43 26.65 -6.57
N LYS A 322 -1.28 27.26 -6.24
CA LYS A 322 0.00 26.54 -6.21
C LYS A 322 0.00 25.39 -5.21
N ARG A 323 -0.57 25.58 -4.01
CA ARG A 323 -0.71 24.51 -3.01
C ARG A 323 -1.66 23.40 -3.47
N ILE A 324 -2.78 23.75 -4.09
CA ILE A 324 -3.74 22.79 -4.65
C ILE A 324 -3.05 21.96 -5.72
N MET A 325 -2.40 22.59 -6.69
CA MET A 325 -1.65 21.91 -7.75
C MET A 325 -0.59 20.96 -7.19
N HIS A 326 0.11 21.37 -6.13
CA HIS A 326 1.02 20.48 -5.41
C HIS A 326 0.32 19.29 -4.75
N LYS A 327 -0.80 19.52 -4.02
CA LYS A 327 -1.58 18.47 -3.35
C LYS A 327 -2.25 17.50 -4.32
N THR A 328 -2.67 17.98 -5.49
CA THR A 328 -3.27 17.18 -6.56
C THR A 328 -2.22 16.60 -7.52
N GLY A 329 -0.95 16.99 -7.38
CA GLY A 329 0.14 16.57 -8.27
C GLY A 329 0.00 17.03 -9.72
N THR A 330 -0.66 18.17 -9.96
CA THR A 330 -0.84 18.75 -11.29
C THR A 330 0.19 19.85 -11.53
N THR A 331 0.65 19.99 -12.77
CA THR A 331 1.70 20.96 -13.13
C THR A 331 1.15 22.14 -13.90
N ARG A 332 0.00 21.97 -14.55
CA ARG A 332 -0.70 23.02 -15.30
C ARG A 332 -2.15 23.18 -14.82
N GLN A 333 -2.65 24.42 -14.81
CA GLN A 333 -4.04 24.70 -14.41
C GLN A 333 -5.05 23.91 -15.28
N ALA A 334 -4.77 23.72 -16.58
CA ALA A 334 -5.62 22.92 -17.46
C ALA A 334 -5.72 21.43 -17.02
N GLU A 335 -4.62 20.85 -16.51
CA GLU A 335 -4.62 19.49 -15.94
C GLU A 335 -5.47 19.43 -14.66
N LEU A 336 -5.37 20.47 -13.83
CA LEU A 336 -6.20 20.61 -12.63
C LEU A 336 -7.69 20.71 -13.00
N VAL A 337 -8.05 21.54 -13.98
CA VAL A 337 -9.44 21.65 -14.44
C VAL A 337 -9.95 20.29 -14.93
N LEU A 338 -9.18 19.57 -15.75
CA LEU A 338 -9.57 18.25 -16.24
C LEU A 338 -9.78 17.24 -15.09
N LEU A 339 -8.90 17.25 -14.10
CA LEU A 339 -8.99 16.40 -12.91
C LEU A 339 -10.24 16.72 -12.08
N LEU A 340 -10.51 18.01 -11.84
CA LEU A 340 -11.59 18.47 -10.98
C LEU A 340 -12.97 18.36 -11.64
N SER A 341 -13.06 18.57 -12.95
CA SER A 341 -14.31 18.41 -13.72
C SER A 341 -14.81 16.97 -13.74
N GLY A 342 -13.94 16.00 -13.44
CA GLY A 342 -14.33 14.62 -13.23
C GLY A 342 -14.95 14.36 -11.85
N LEU A 343 -14.75 15.19 -10.83
CA LEU A 343 -15.01 14.83 -9.42
C LEU A 343 -16.41 15.19 -8.88
N ASN A 344 -17.44 15.03 -9.71
CA ASN A 344 -18.80 15.30 -9.27
C ASN A 344 -19.35 14.10 -8.49
N ALA A 345 -19.78 14.34 -7.24
CA ALA A 345 -20.54 13.35 -6.50
C ALA A 345 -21.83 13.05 -7.29
N PRO A 346 -22.28 11.79 -7.39
CA PRO A 346 -23.54 11.50 -8.04
C PRO A 346 -24.64 12.27 -7.29
N GLY A 347 -25.32 13.17 -8.02
CA GLY A 347 -26.43 13.93 -7.47
C GLY A 347 -27.44 12.98 -6.82
N SER A 348 -27.85 13.29 -5.60
CA SER A 348 -29.07 12.72 -5.03
C SER A 348 -30.17 12.93 -6.08
N GLY A 349 -30.72 11.83 -6.62
CA GLY A 349 -31.71 11.90 -7.68
C GLY A 349 -32.88 12.82 -7.31
N PRO A 350 -33.58 13.41 -8.30
CA PRO A 350 -34.70 14.28 -8.00
C PRO A 350 -35.76 13.47 -7.26
N GLY A 351 -35.98 13.80 -5.99
CA GLY A 351 -37.08 13.26 -5.20
C GLY A 351 -38.39 13.53 -5.91
N GLY A 352 -39.15 12.47 -6.15
CA GLY A 352 -40.49 12.54 -6.73
C GLY A 352 -41.43 13.37 -5.85
N PHE A 353 -42.30 14.11 -6.54
CA PHE A 353 -43.64 14.39 -6.06
C PHE A 353 -44.59 13.37 -6.67
#